data_AF-A0A953TL88-F1
#
_entry.id   AF-A0A953TL88-F1
#
_cell.length_a   1.000
_cell.length_b   1.000
_cell.length_c   1.000
_cell.angle_alpha   90.00
_cell.angle_beta   90.00
_cell.angle_gamma   90.00
#
_symmetry.space_group_name_H-M   'P 1'
#
loop_
_entity.id
_entity.type
_entity.pdbx_description
1 polymer ?
#
loop_
_entity_poly.entity_id
_entity_poly.type
_entity_poly.pdbx_seq_one_letter_code
_entity_poly.pdbx_strand_id
1 'polypeptide(L)'
;MTWMKSRLLLAVFAFVLLAALHPAALAQQGSAPSQTSARAASQPNDTVSAAPSTGKVVTQYAPSQENYQKAVTYSGQRYRDYFVNALYGWLVLLVVLRWRAGTKYRDWAERLSSRRLVQVIIYAPLLLLTVAALGLPTDLWDQSLQRRFGLSVQGWGSWFVDWATNQIVTLVVGTVLVWILYGVIRRSTRRWWLYFWMASIPVLLALFFLQPVVIDPLFFKFTPLQSSHPDLVAAMEHGGASRWDGDSAGPHVRDERQFEDDRAQRVCHRLWSLEACSSVGHDHRKGHRAGNVIRVWP
;
A
#
# COMPACT_ATOMS: atom_id res chain seq x y z
N MET A 1 -2.01 39.69 -23.76
CA MET A 1 -1.64 38.30 -24.16
C MET A 1 -1.54 37.28 -23.02
N THR A 2 -1.41 37.70 -21.76
CA THR A 2 -1.39 36.82 -20.56
C THR A 2 -2.77 36.25 -20.22
N TRP A 3 -3.83 37.01 -20.51
CA TRP A 3 -5.21 36.67 -20.20
C TRP A 3 -5.77 35.46 -20.98
N MET A 4 -5.43 35.36 -22.28
CA MET A 4 -5.78 34.21 -23.13
C MET A 4 -5.06 32.92 -22.70
N LYS A 5 -3.85 33.03 -22.14
CA LYS A 5 -3.04 31.87 -21.70
C LYS A 5 -3.53 31.30 -20.37
N SER A 6 -3.97 32.16 -19.45
CA SER A 6 -4.62 31.72 -18.20
C SER A 6 -6.00 31.11 -18.44
N ARG A 7 -6.77 31.61 -19.41
CA ARG A 7 -8.05 31.00 -19.80
C ARG A 7 -7.88 29.64 -20.49
N LEU A 8 -6.83 29.47 -21.29
CA LEU A 8 -6.49 28.17 -21.88
C LEU A 8 -6.10 27.15 -20.79
N LEU A 9 -5.33 27.56 -19.78
CA LEU A 9 -4.94 26.69 -18.66
C LEU A 9 -6.12 26.33 -17.76
N LEU A 10 -7.04 27.27 -17.49
CA LEU A 10 -8.28 26.98 -16.77
C LEU A 10 -9.22 26.07 -17.58
N ALA A 11 -9.28 26.23 -18.90
CA ALA A 11 -10.07 25.37 -19.79
C ALA A 11 -9.48 23.95 -19.87
N VAL A 12 -8.15 23.80 -19.88
CA VAL A 12 -7.48 22.48 -19.86
C VAL A 12 -7.62 21.83 -18.48
N PHE A 13 -7.48 22.60 -17.39
CA PHE A 13 -7.77 22.12 -16.03
C PHE A 13 -9.22 21.66 -15.90
N ALA A 14 -10.18 22.45 -16.39
CA ALA A 14 -11.59 22.08 -16.42
C ALA A 14 -11.86 20.87 -17.35
N PHE A 15 -11.14 20.72 -18.46
CA PHE A 15 -11.23 19.58 -19.37
C PHE A 15 -10.69 18.29 -18.74
N VAL A 16 -9.58 18.36 -18.02
CA VAL A 16 -9.03 17.23 -17.25
C VAL A 16 -9.97 16.87 -16.09
N LEU A 17 -10.56 17.86 -15.43
CA LEU A 17 -11.56 17.66 -14.37
C LEU A 17 -12.86 17.07 -14.92
N LEU A 18 -13.30 17.47 -16.12
CA LEU A 18 -14.43 16.86 -16.84
C LEU A 18 -14.11 15.43 -17.30
N ALA A 19 -12.89 15.15 -17.78
CA ALA A 19 -12.48 13.81 -18.19
C ALA A 19 -12.42 12.83 -17.00
N ALA A 20 -12.07 13.31 -15.82
CA ALA A 20 -12.14 12.55 -14.57
C ALA A 20 -13.59 12.26 -14.11
N LEU A 21 -14.54 13.12 -14.49
CA LEU A 21 -15.96 13.02 -14.13
C LEU A 21 -16.82 12.24 -15.14
N HIS A 22 -16.29 11.82 -16.29
CA HIS A 22 -17.07 11.00 -17.22
C HIS A 22 -17.19 9.56 -16.70
N PRO A 23 -18.40 9.10 -16.30
CA PRO A 23 -18.67 7.68 -16.28
C PRO A 23 -18.52 7.20 -17.72
N ALA A 24 -17.73 6.15 -17.93
CA ALA A 24 -17.82 5.39 -19.18
C ALA A 24 -19.21 4.74 -19.17
N ALA A 25 -20.19 5.48 -19.67
CA ALA A 25 -21.56 5.04 -19.88
C ALA A 25 -21.59 4.12 -21.09
N LEU A 26 -20.97 2.93 -20.97
CA LEU A 26 -21.17 1.78 -21.87
C LEU A 26 -20.87 0.50 -21.10
N ALA A 27 -21.83 0.08 -20.26
CA ALA A 27 -22.02 -1.32 -19.91
C ALA A 27 -23.50 -1.53 -19.58
N GLN A 28 -24.19 -2.03 -20.58
CA GLN A 28 -25.65 -2.16 -20.67
C GLN A 28 -26.17 -3.28 -19.77
N GLN A 29 -27.40 -3.07 -19.31
CA GLN A 29 -28.31 -4.02 -18.68
C GLN A 29 -28.25 -5.45 -19.23
N GLY A 30 -28.09 -6.41 -18.31
CA GLY A 30 -28.59 -7.78 -18.45
C GLY A 30 -29.72 -7.98 -17.43
N SER A 31 -30.90 -8.27 -17.95
CA SER A 31 -32.21 -8.46 -17.30
C SER A 31 -32.27 -9.55 -16.23
N ALA A 32 -33.17 -9.35 -15.26
CA ALA A 32 -33.53 -10.24 -14.14
C ALA A 32 -34.11 -11.61 -14.57
N PRO A 33 -34.45 -12.51 -13.61
CA PRO A 33 -35.79 -12.39 -13.05
C PRO A 33 -35.87 -12.46 -11.52
N SER A 34 -36.84 -11.69 -11.04
CA SER A 34 -37.47 -11.63 -9.73
C SER A 34 -38.01 -12.99 -9.25
N GLN A 35 -37.77 -13.31 -7.97
CA GLN A 35 -38.67 -14.18 -7.21
C GLN A 35 -39.34 -13.38 -6.11
N THR A 36 -40.57 -12.98 -6.41
CA THR A 36 -41.59 -12.62 -5.43
C THR A 36 -42.13 -13.92 -4.85
N SER A 37 -41.86 -14.19 -3.57
CA SER A 37 -42.68 -15.11 -2.77
C SER A 37 -43.05 -14.41 -1.48
N ALA A 38 -44.22 -13.78 -1.51
CA ALA A 38 -44.94 -13.38 -0.31
C ALA A 38 -45.67 -14.61 0.25
N ARG A 39 -45.52 -14.91 1.55
CA ARG A 39 -46.62 -14.92 2.55
C ARG A 39 -46.29 -15.83 3.76
N ALA A 40 -46.08 -15.15 4.88
CA ALA A 40 -46.43 -15.47 6.27
C ALA A 40 -46.77 -16.93 6.66
N ALA A 41 -45.99 -17.45 7.62
CA ALA A 41 -46.53 -18.14 8.78
C ALA A 41 -45.55 -18.00 9.97
N SER A 42 -46.08 -17.50 11.07
CA SER A 42 -45.52 -17.33 12.41
C SER A 42 -44.98 -18.62 13.05
N GLN A 43 -43.83 -18.57 13.71
CA GLN A 43 -43.55 -19.38 14.90
C GLN A 43 -42.83 -18.56 15.99
N PRO A 44 -43.19 -18.75 17.28
CA PRO A 44 -42.61 -18.04 18.42
C PRO A 44 -41.36 -18.75 18.98
N ASN A 45 -40.65 -18.03 19.86
CA ASN A 45 -39.49 -18.48 20.65
C ASN A 45 -39.52 -19.96 21.07
N ASP A 46 -38.38 -20.65 20.93
CA ASP A 46 -37.60 -21.11 22.08
C ASP A 46 -36.36 -21.93 21.63
N THR A 47 -35.36 -21.95 22.50
CA THR A 47 -34.12 -22.75 22.52
C THR A 47 -32.89 -22.20 21.78
N VAL A 48 -32.03 -21.56 22.59
CA VAL A 48 -30.58 -21.47 22.38
C VAL A 48 -30.03 -22.90 22.25
N SER A 49 -29.75 -23.33 21.03
CA SER A 49 -28.83 -24.45 20.76
C SER A 49 -27.61 -23.88 20.07
N ALA A 50 -26.54 -23.72 20.85
CA ALA A 50 -25.20 -23.48 20.36
C ALA A 50 -24.76 -24.69 19.52
N ALA A 51 -24.90 -24.58 18.19
CA ALA A 51 -24.24 -25.50 17.27
C ALA A 51 -22.73 -25.17 17.28
N PRO A 52 -21.84 -26.16 17.42
CA PRO A 52 -20.41 -25.93 17.40
C PRO A 52 -20.02 -25.41 16.02
N SER A 53 -19.44 -24.22 15.96
CA SER A 53 -18.79 -23.66 14.78
C SER A 53 -17.67 -24.60 14.36
N THR A 54 -17.99 -25.57 13.51
CA THR A 54 -17.01 -26.45 12.89
C THR A 54 -16.13 -25.55 12.04
N GLY A 55 -14.90 -25.32 12.50
CA GLY A 55 -13.93 -24.46 11.84
C GLY A 55 -13.75 -24.92 10.40
N LYS A 56 -14.26 -24.13 9.46
CA LYS A 56 -13.91 -24.27 8.05
C LYS A 56 -12.44 -23.92 7.94
N VAL A 57 -11.58 -24.94 7.84
CA VAL A 57 -10.18 -24.76 7.45
C VAL A 57 -10.20 -24.26 6.01
N VAL A 58 -10.00 -22.96 5.81
CA VAL A 58 -9.92 -22.33 4.49
C VAL A 58 -8.57 -22.71 3.87
N THR A 59 -8.52 -23.85 3.17
CA THR A 59 -7.32 -24.31 2.45
C THR A 59 -7.15 -23.65 1.08
N GLN A 60 -8.15 -22.92 0.58
CA GLN A 60 -8.06 -22.20 -0.68
C GLN A 60 -8.87 -20.89 -0.62
N TYR A 61 -8.20 -19.75 -0.70
CA TYR A 61 -8.84 -18.44 -0.77
C TYR A 61 -9.31 -18.19 -2.21
N ALA A 62 -10.54 -18.62 -2.52
CA ALA A 62 -11.25 -18.18 -3.71
C ALA A 62 -12.21 -17.05 -3.29
N PRO A 63 -12.00 -15.79 -3.72
CA PRO A 63 -12.92 -14.71 -3.39
C PRO A 63 -14.32 -15.04 -3.94
N SER A 64 -15.37 -14.58 -3.25
CA SER A 64 -16.74 -14.70 -3.77
C SER A 64 -16.82 -13.99 -5.13
N GLN A 65 -17.67 -14.49 -6.03
CA GLN A 65 -17.80 -13.94 -7.37
C GLN A 65 -18.12 -12.43 -7.37
N GLU A 66 -18.92 -11.98 -6.40
CA GLU A 66 -19.24 -10.57 -6.18
C GLU A 66 -17.99 -9.74 -5.80
N ASN A 67 -17.16 -10.23 -4.88
CA ASN A 67 -15.94 -9.53 -4.46
C ASN A 67 -14.92 -9.46 -5.58
N TYR A 68 -14.82 -10.51 -6.40
CA TYR A 68 -13.96 -10.51 -7.58
C TYR A 68 -14.39 -9.42 -8.58
N GLN A 69 -15.68 -9.32 -8.89
CA GLN A 69 -16.21 -8.29 -9.81
C GLN A 69 -16.00 -6.87 -9.27
N LYS A 70 -16.20 -6.67 -7.97
CA LYS A 70 -15.91 -5.39 -7.30
C LYS A 70 -14.43 -5.02 -7.42
N ALA A 71 -13.52 -5.98 -7.20
CA ALA A 71 -12.08 -5.78 -7.33
C ALA A 71 -11.67 -5.43 -8.77
N VAL A 72 -12.23 -6.10 -9.78
CA VAL A 72 -11.97 -5.77 -11.20
C VAL A 72 -12.43 -4.35 -11.52
N THR A 73 -13.65 -3.98 -11.11
CA THR A 73 -14.18 -2.62 -11.32
C THR A 73 -13.33 -1.55 -10.64
N TYR A 74 -12.94 -1.79 -9.39
CA TYR A 74 -12.05 -0.91 -8.64
C TYR A 74 -10.69 -0.76 -9.33
N SER A 75 -10.08 -1.87 -9.76
CA SER A 75 -8.79 -1.85 -10.44
C SER A 75 -8.83 -1.02 -11.73
N GLY A 76 -9.89 -1.16 -12.54
CA GLY A 76 -10.09 -0.38 -13.75
C GLY A 76 -10.20 1.13 -13.48
N GLN A 77 -10.89 1.53 -12.41
CA GLN A 77 -10.97 2.93 -11.99
C GLN A 77 -9.62 3.45 -11.48
N ARG A 78 -8.89 2.65 -10.71
CA ARG A 78 -7.57 3.03 -10.19
C ARG A 78 -6.52 3.18 -11.29
N TYR A 79 -6.57 2.36 -12.34
CA TYR A 79 -5.70 2.55 -13.51
C TYR A 79 -6.00 3.85 -14.25
N ARG A 80 -7.27 4.21 -14.44
CA ARG A 80 -7.64 5.50 -15.05
C ARG A 80 -7.13 6.67 -14.22
N ASP A 81 -7.34 6.59 -12.90
CA ASP A 81 -6.90 7.61 -11.96
C ASP A 81 -5.37 7.80 -12.00
N TYR A 82 -4.60 6.72 -12.11
CA TYR A 82 -3.15 6.79 -12.28
C TYR A 82 -2.74 7.65 -13.48
N PHE A 83 -3.34 7.45 -14.66
CA PHE A 83 -3.02 8.24 -15.85
C PHE A 83 -3.49 9.70 -15.73
N VAL A 84 -4.67 9.93 -15.16
CA VAL A 84 -5.19 11.28 -14.91
C VAL A 84 -4.27 12.03 -13.94
N ASN A 85 -3.87 11.39 -12.84
CA ASN A 85 -2.98 11.98 -11.85
C ASN A 85 -1.59 12.25 -12.42
N ALA A 86 -1.07 11.36 -13.28
CA ALA A 86 0.17 11.62 -14.00
C ALA A 86 0.07 12.90 -14.85
N LEU A 87 -0.95 13.00 -15.71
CA LEU A 87 -1.19 14.19 -16.54
C LEU A 87 -1.40 15.46 -15.70
N TYR A 88 -2.12 15.34 -14.59
CA TYR A 88 -2.31 16.41 -13.62
C TYR A 88 -0.98 16.88 -13.03
N GLY A 89 -0.10 15.95 -12.62
CA GLY A 89 1.24 16.27 -12.13
C GLY A 89 2.08 17.03 -13.16
N TRP A 90 2.06 16.61 -14.42
CA TRP A 90 2.73 17.35 -15.51
C TRP A 90 2.15 18.76 -15.68
N LEU A 91 0.82 18.90 -15.66
CA LEU A 91 0.14 20.19 -15.76
C LEU A 91 0.49 21.12 -14.60
N VAL A 92 0.48 20.60 -13.37
CA VAL A 92 0.89 21.31 -12.16
C VAL A 92 2.33 21.80 -12.28
N LEU A 93 3.26 20.92 -12.69
CA LEU A 93 4.66 21.28 -12.88
C LEU A 93 4.81 22.40 -13.92
N LEU A 94 4.10 22.31 -15.05
CA LEU A 94 4.09 23.34 -16.07
C LEU A 94 3.54 24.66 -15.54
N VAL A 95 2.45 24.65 -14.78
CA VAL A 95 1.87 25.86 -14.17
C VAL A 95 2.85 26.49 -13.19
N VAL A 96 3.46 25.71 -12.28
CA VAL A 96 4.44 26.20 -11.30
C VAL A 96 5.66 26.82 -11.99
N LEU A 97 6.19 26.13 -13.01
CA LEU A 97 7.32 26.62 -13.81
C LEU A 97 6.95 27.89 -14.57
N ARG A 98 5.75 27.93 -15.16
CA ARG A 98 5.26 29.06 -15.96
C ARG A 98 4.93 30.30 -15.13
N TRP A 99 4.44 30.11 -13.90
CA TRP A 99 4.22 31.17 -12.92
C TRP A 99 5.55 31.73 -12.40
N ARG A 100 6.66 30.99 -12.56
CA ARG A 100 7.95 31.27 -11.92
C ARG A 100 7.78 31.42 -10.40
N ALA A 101 6.96 30.55 -9.80
CA ALA A 101 6.66 30.61 -8.38
C ALA A 101 7.95 30.59 -7.53
N GLY A 102 8.94 29.80 -7.94
CA GLY A 102 10.25 29.75 -7.29
C GLY A 102 11.00 31.09 -7.23
N THR A 103 10.96 31.91 -8.29
CA THR A 103 11.61 33.24 -8.24
C THR A 103 10.84 34.19 -7.33
N LYS A 104 9.50 34.12 -7.35
CA LYS A 104 8.67 34.95 -6.46
C LYS A 104 8.89 34.62 -4.99
N TYR A 105 8.96 33.34 -4.63
CA TYR A 105 9.23 32.93 -3.24
C TYR A 105 10.62 33.35 -2.79
N ARG A 106 11.62 33.27 -3.69
CA ARG A 106 12.95 33.78 -3.42
C ARG A 106 12.96 35.29 -3.19
N ASP A 107 12.33 36.07 -4.07
CA ASP A 107 12.25 37.53 -3.95
C ASP A 107 11.56 37.92 -2.64
N TRP A 108 10.52 37.19 -2.25
CA TRP A 108 9.80 37.41 -1.00
C TRP A 108 10.67 37.09 0.23
N ALA A 109 11.42 35.99 0.18
CA ALA A 109 12.38 35.62 1.21
C ALA A 109 13.53 36.65 1.34
N GLU A 110 14.04 37.16 0.21
CA GLU A 110 15.09 38.19 0.18
C GLU A 110 14.59 39.55 0.72
N ARG A 111 13.32 39.90 0.48
CA ARG A 111 12.70 41.11 1.07
C ARG A 111 12.55 41.02 2.58
N LEU A 112 12.22 39.85 3.11
CA LEU A 112 12.02 39.67 4.56
C LEU A 112 13.35 39.61 5.32
N SER A 113 14.41 39.08 4.72
CA SER A 113 15.70 38.99 5.38
C SER A 113 16.89 38.94 4.42
N SER A 114 17.95 39.67 4.76
CA SER A 114 19.27 39.58 4.13
C SER A 114 20.06 38.33 4.55
N ARG A 115 19.63 37.66 5.64
CA ARG A 115 20.29 36.44 6.15
C ARG A 115 19.90 35.24 5.29
N ARG A 116 20.88 34.71 4.55
CA ARG A 116 20.70 33.56 3.65
C ARG A 116 20.15 32.29 4.32
N LEU A 117 20.40 32.07 5.61
CA LEU A 117 19.78 30.94 6.34
C LEU A 117 18.29 31.15 6.57
N VAL A 118 17.88 32.38 6.89
CA VAL A 118 16.46 32.75 7.06
C VAL A 118 15.72 32.64 5.74
N GLN A 119 16.38 32.97 4.62
CA GLN A 119 15.80 32.81 3.29
C GLN A 119 15.41 31.37 2.98
N VAL A 120 16.23 30.38 3.37
CA VAL A 120 15.91 28.96 3.17
C VAL A 120 14.75 28.52 4.05
N ILE A 121 14.72 28.98 5.30
CA ILE A 121 13.64 28.67 6.26
C ILE A 121 12.31 29.28 5.80
N ILE A 122 12.30 30.37 5.04
CA ILE A 122 11.09 30.93 4.45
C ILE A 122 10.75 30.20 3.14
N TYR A 123 11.73 30.03 2.25
CA TYR A 123 11.52 29.46 0.92
C TYR A 123 11.03 28.01 0.95
N ALA A 124 11.66 27.15 1.76
CA ALA A 124 11.36 25.71 1.74
C ALA A 124 9.93 25.40 2.21
N PRO A 125 9.42 25.93 3.34
CA PRO A 125 8.02 25.74 3.72
C PRO A 125 7.03 26.28 2.70
N LEU A 126 7.28 27.45 2.11
CA LEU A 126 6.40 28.02 1.09
C LEU A 126 6.30 27.10 -0.13
N LEU A 127 7.42 26.57 -0.59
CA LEU A 127 7.45 25.64 -1.72
C LEU A 127 6.71 24.35 -1.38
N LEU A 128 7.00 23.75 -0.22
CA LEU A 128 6.37 22.51 0.23
C LEU A 128 4.85 22.67 0.42
N LEU A 129 4.40 23.77 1.03
CA LEU A 129 2.97 24.10 1.16
C LEU A 129 2.30 24.27 -0.20
N THR A 130 3.00 24.84 -1.17
CA THR A 130 2.46 24.99 -2.53
C THR A 130 2.26 23.62 -3.18
N VAL A 131 3.23 22.72 -3.04
CA VAL A 131 3.09 21.34 -3.54
C VAL A 131 1.97 20.60 -2.82
N ALA A 132 1.89 20.73 -1.49
CA ALA A 132 0.83 20.13 -0.67
C ALA A 132 -0.56 20.61 -1.10
N ALA A 133 -0.73 21.92 -1.32
CA ALA A 133 -2.00 22.50 -1.76
C ALA A 133 -2.39 22.03 -3.17
N LEU A 134 -1.41 21.81 -4.05
CA LEU A 134 -1.65 21.31 -5.42
C LEU A 134 -1.90 19.79 -5.45
N GLY A 135 -1.39 19.02 -4.48
CA GLY A 135 -1.68 17.59 -4.32
C GLY A 135 -2.98 17.29 -3.57
N LEU A 136 -3.49 18.24 -2.77
CA LEU A 136 -4.70 18.03 -1.98
C LEU A 136 -5.94 17.59 -2.79
N PRO A 137 -6.22 18.11 -4.01
CA PRO A 137 -7.34 17.63 -4.82
C PRO A 137 -7.23 16.15 -5.20
N THR A 138 -6.02 15.65 -5.48
CA THR A 138 -5.80 14.24 -5.84
C THR A 138 -5.94 13.34 -4.62
N ASP A 139 -5.45 13.79 -3.45
CA ASP A 139 -5.58 13.04 -2.20
C ASP A 139 -7.05 12.91 -1.77
N LEU A 140 -7.83 14.00 -1.90
CA LEU A 140 -9.28 14.00 -1.63
C LEU A 140 -10.04 13.04 -2.56
N TRP A 141 -9.65 13.00 -3.83
CA TRP A 141 -10.28 12.12 -4.81
C TRP A 141 -10.04 10.65 -4.49
N ASP A 142 -8.79 10.27 -4.17
CA ASP A 142 -8.43 8.90 -3.80
C ASP A 142 -9.18 8.44 -2.53
N GLN A 143 -9.27 9.29 -1.50
CA GLN A 143 -10.06 8.97 -0.30
C GLN A 143 -11.56 8.84 -0.60
N SER A 144 -12.12 9.67 -1.49
CA SER A 144 -13.51 9.53 -1.93
C SER A 144 -13.73 8.20 -2.66
N LEU A 145 -12.80 7.81 -3.53
CA LEU A 145 -12.85 6.57 -4.29
C LEU A 145 -12.80 5.36 -3.35
N GLN A 146 -11.85 5.33 -2.43
CA GLN A 146 -11.71 4.23 -1.46
C GLN A 146 -12.94 4.08 -0.56
N ARG A 147 -13.53 5.19 -0.11
CA ARG A 147 -14.78 5.17 0.65
C ARG A 147 -15.97 4.63 -0.15
N ARG A 148 -16.09 5.00 -1.44
CA ARG A 148 -17.17 4.49 -2.32
C ARG A 148 -17.13 2.97 -2.51
N PHE A 149 -15.93 2.40 -2.55
CA PHE A 149 -15.74 0.95 -2.64
C PHE A 149 -15.72 0.23 -1.28
N GLY A 150 -15.93 0.95 -0.17
CA GLY A 150 -15.91 0.37 1.17
C GLY A 150 -14.53 -0.08 1.65
N LEU A 151 -13.45 0.37 0.99
CA LEU A 151 -12.06 0.06 1.36
C LEU A 151 -11.56 0.95 2.50
N SER A 152 -12.15 2.13 2.66
CA SER A 152 -11.82 3.08 3.73
C SER A 152 -13.04 3.35 4.60
N VAL A 153 -12.92 3.05 5.88
CA VAL A 153 -13.92 3.38 6.93
C VAL A 153 -13.61 4.72 7.62
N GLN A 154 -12.43 5.29 7.35
CA GLN A 154 -11.90 6.46 8.03
C GLN A 154 -12.71 7.73 7.74
N GLY A 155 -13.18 8.44 8.78
CA GLY A 155 -13.86 9.75 8.76
C GLY A 155 -13.13 10.86 7.98
N TRP A 156 -13.84 11.80 7.33
CA TRP A 156 -13.21 12.98 6.69
C TRP A 156 -12.46 13.88 7.68
N GLY A 157 -12.95 14.01 8.92
CA GLY A 157 -12.26 14.77 9.97
C GLY A 157 -10.94 14.14 10.39
N SER A 158 -10.93 12.81 10.65
CA SER A 158 -9.70 12.07 10.92
C SER A 158 -8.73 12.10 9.74
N TRP A 159 -9.24 11.92 8.52
CA TRP A 159 -8.41 12.01 7.31
C TRP A 159 -7.71 13.37 7.18
N PHE A 160 -8.40 14.47 7.47
CA PHE A 160 -7.79 15.80 7.42
C PHE A 160 -6.75 16.02 8.52
N VAL A 161 -6.98 15.48 9.72
CA VAL A 161 -6.00 15.52 10.82
C VAL A 161 -4.74 14.75 10.44
N ASP A 162 -4.88 13.56 9.88
CA ASP A 162 -3.76 12.75 9.43
C ASP A 162 -3.02 13.45 8.28
N TRP A 163 -3.76 14.00 7.30
CA TRP A 163 -3.20 14.78 6.22
C TRP A 163 -2.41 15.99 6.75
N ALA A 164 -2.99 16.77 7.66
CA ALA A 164 -2.35 17.95 8.24
C ALA A 164 -1.09 17.58 9.05
N THR A 165 -1.16 16.50 9.82
CA THR A 165 -0.02 15.97 10.58
C THR A 165 1.12 15.56 9.65
N ASN A 166 0.79 14.85 8.56
CA ASN A 166 1.76 14.50 7.53
C ASN A 166 2.38 15.74 6.87
N GLN A 167 1.58 16.78 6.59
CA GLN A 167 2.12 18.04 6.05
C GLN A 167 3.07 18.72 7.04
N ILE A 168 2.75 18.76 8.33
CA ILE A 168 3.62 19.36 9.35
C ILE A 168 4.95 18.60 9.43
N VAL A 169 4.90 17.26 9.47
CA VAL A 169 6.11 16.42 9.49
C VAL A 169 6.95 16.66 8.23
N THR A 170 6.31 16.65 7.05
CA THR A 170 6.96 16.91 5.76
C THR A 170 7.58 18.30 5.71
N LEU A 171 6.92 19.32 6.27
CA LEU A 171 7.43 20.68 6.33
C LEU A 171 8.67 20.78 7.21
N VAL A 172 8.64 20.18 8.40
CA VAL A 172 9.78 20.21 9.33
C VAL A 172 10.97 19.44 8.75
N VAL A 173 10.77 18.18 8.37
CA VAL A 173 11.83 17.32 7.83
C VAL A 173 12.35 17.86 6.49
N GLY A 174 11.45 18.23 5.58
CA GLY A 174 11.79 18.79 4.28
C GLY A 174 12.57 20.09 4.38
N THR A 175 12.20 20.99 5.29
CA THR A 175 12.92 22.26 5.49
C THR A 175 14.32 22.02 6.03
N VAL A 176 14.49 21.11 6.99
CA VAL A 176 15.82 20.73 7.52
C VAL A 176 16.68 20.11 6.41
N LEU A 177 16.12 19.23 5.59
CA LEU A 177 16.83 18.62 4.46
C LEU A 177 17.28 19.66 3.43
N VAL A 178 16.39 20.57 3.03
CA VAL A 178 16.73 21.66 2.09
C VAL A 178 17.80 22.58 2.68
N TRP A 179 17.74 22.85 3.99
CA TRP A 179 18.74 23.63 4.69
C TRP A 179 20.12 22.96 4.69
N ILE A 180 20.21 21.67 5.00
CA ILE A 180 21.45 20.89 4.94
C ILE A 180 21.98 20.87 3.51
N LEU A 181 21.14 20.56 2.52
CA LEU A 181 21.50 20.51 1.10
C LEU A 181 22.11 21.84 0.65
N TYR A 182 21.43 22.95 0.95
CA TYR A 182 21.91 24.28 0.56
C TYR A 182 23.22 24.64 1.26
N GLY A 183 23.38 24.24 2.53
CA GLY A 183 24.64 24.38 3.27
C GLY A 183 25.80 23.60 2.62
N VAL A 184 25.56 22.36 2.20
CA VAL A 184 26.55 21.50 1.55
C VAL A 184 26.95 22.02 0.17
N ILE A 185 25.97 22.39 -0.66
CA ILE A 185 26.19 22.98 -1.99
C ILE A 185 27.10 24.19 -1.89
N ARG A 186 26.90 25.03 -0.87
CA ARG A 186 27.71 26.22 -0.65
C ARG A 186 29.14 25.93 -0.23
N ARG A 187 29.33 24.93 0.62
CA ARG A 187 30.66 24.63 1.16
C ARG A 187 31.58 24.04 0.08
N SER A 188 31.02 23.30 -0.88
CA SER A 188 31.82 22.74 -1.97
C SER A 188 31.05 22.64 -3.29
N THR A 189 31.04 23.69 -4.10
CA THR A 189 30.29 23.73 -5.37
C THR A 189 30.72 22.67 -6.40
N ARG A 190 31.94 22.13 -6.32
CA ARG A 190 32.42 21.06 -7.22
C ARG A 190 32.22 19.64 -6.68
N ARG A 191 32.26 19.45 -5.36
CA ARG A 191 32.18 18.11 -4.70
C ARG A 191 30.95 17.97 -3.80
N TRP A 192 29.97 18.87 -3.90
CA TRP A 192 28.77 18.88 -3.07
C TRP A 192 28.01 17.56 -3.12
N TRP A 193 27.98 16.89 -4.27
CA TRP A 193 27.28 15.62 -4.43
C TRP A 193 27.83 14.55 -3.49
N LEU A 194 29.16 14.49 -3.31
CA LEU A 194 29.82 13.51 -2.45
C LEU A 194 29.57 13.83 -0.97
N TYR A 195 29.69 15.11 -0.60
CA TYR A 195 29.40 15.54 0.76
C TYR A 195 27.93 15.37 1.13
N PHE A 196 27.02 15.62 0.18
CA PHE A 196 25.59 15.44 0.39
C PHE A 196 25.25 13.96 0.51
N TRP A 197 25.83 13.11 -0.33
CA TRP A 197 25.70 11.66 -0.21
C TRP A 197 26.17 11.18 1.17
N MET A 198 27.33 11.65 1.62
CA MET A 198 27.84 11.29 2.95
C MET A 198 26.99 11.83 4.09
N ALA A 199 26.46 13.05 3.96
CA ALA A 199 25.54 13.63 4.94
C ALA A 199 24.17 12.94 4.94
N SER A 200 23.74 12.36 3.80
CA SER A 200 22.44 11.70 3.69
C SER A 200 22.39 10.39 4.46
N ILE A 201 23.50 9.66 4.60
CA ILE A 201 23.54 8.38 5.34
C ILE A 201 23.07 8.54 6.79
N PRO A 202 23.68 9.39 7.64
CA PRO A 202 23.22 9.53 9.02
C PRO A 202 21.82 10.14 9.11
N VAL A 203 21.42 10.99 8.16
CA VAL A 203 20.07 11.56 8.13
C VAL A 203 19.02 10.51 7.82
N LEU A 204 19.25 9.65 6.81
CA LEU A 204 18.35 8.56 6.47
C LEU A 204 18.30 7.52 7.59
N LEU A 205 19.44 7.20 8.21
CA LEU A 205 19.48 6.33 9.39
C LEU A 205 18.66 6.92 10.54
N ALA A 206 18.83 8.21 10.82
CA ALA A 206 18.04 8.90 11.84
C ALA A 206 16.55 8.86 11.52
N LEU A 207 16.15 9.10 10.27
CA LEU A 207 14.75 9.02 9.84
C LEU A 207 14.18 7.60 9.96
N PHE A 208 14.98 6.58 9.67
CA PHE A 208 14.58 5.18 9.81
C PHE A 208 14.23 4.82 11.26
N PHE A 209 14.99 5.33 12.24
CA PHE A 209 14.66 5.16 13.66
C PHE A 209 13.56 6.11 14.14
N LEU A 210 13.51 7.33 13.63
CA LEU A 210 12.47 8.31 13.96
C LEU A 210 11.09 7.86 13.50
N GLN A 211 10.99 7.13 12.38
CA GLN A 211 9.72 6.72 11.82
C GLN A 211 8.87 5.88 12.79
N PRO A 212 9.32 4.70 13.26
CA PRO A 212 8.52 3.91 14.20
C PRO A 212 8.41 4.54 15.60
N VAL A 213 9.40 5.33 16.03
CA VAL A 213 9.47 5.85 17.41
C VAL A 213 8.68 7.15 17.58
N VAL A 214 8.68 8.02 16.57
CA VAL A 214 8.10 9.36 16.63
C VAL A 214 6.97 9.52 15.63
N ILE A 215 7.16 9.11 14.37
CA ILE A 215 6.16 9.40 13.32
C ILE A 215 4.93 8.51 13.49
N ASP A 216 5.10 7.19 13.59
CA ASP A 216 3.99 6.24 13.72
C ASP A 216 3.05 6.52 14.91
N PRO A 217 3.53 6.83 16.14
CA PRO A 217 2.64 7.14 17.26
C PRO A 217 1.90 8.48 17.14
N LEU A 218 2.31 9.37 16.22
CA LEU A 218 1.54 10.57 15.93
C LEU A 218 0.25 10.24 15.17
N PHE A 219 0.24 9.16 14.37
CA PHE A 219 -0.91 8.74 13.57
C PHE A 219 -1.76 7.67 14.27
N PHE A 220 -1.12 6.78 15.05
CA PHE A 220 -1.77 5.59 15.57
C PHE A 220 -1.63 5.45 17.09
N LYS A 221 -2.66 4.88 17.71
CA LYS A 221 -2.63 4.49 19.13
C LYS A 221 -2.25 3.02 19.21
N PHE A 222 -1.07 2.76 19.78
CA PHE A 222 -0.61 1.41 20.05
C PHE A 222 -1.13 0.96 21.42
N THR A 223 -2.00 -0.04 21.43
CA THR A 223 -2.48 -0.70 22.66
C THR A 223 -1.85 -2.10 22.73
N PRO A 224 -1.26 -2.50 23.88
CA PRO A 224 -0.61 -3.81 23.99
C PRO A 224 -1.64 -4.93 23.79
N LEU A 225 -1.31 -5.91 22.93
CA LEU A 225 -2.21 -7.04 22.62
C LEU A 225 -2.59 -7.83 23.88
N GLN A 226 -1.68 -7.94 24.84
CA GLN A 226 -1.92 -8.60 26.13
C GLN A 226 -3.11 -8.01 26.89
N SER A 227 -3.41 -6.72 26.69
CA SER A 227 -4.53 -6.04 27.35
C SER A 227 -5.87 -6.35 26.71
N SER A 228 -5.90 -6.66 25.42
CA SER A 228 -7.15 -6.84 24.65
C SER A 228 -7.46 -8.31 24.38
N HIS A 229 -6.45 -9.14 24.10
CA HIS A 229 -6.59 -10.56 23.71
C HIS A 229 -5.41 -11.40 24.24
N PRO A 230 -5.37 -11.72 25.55
CA PRO A 230 -4.29 -12.52 26.15
C PRO A 230 -4.25 -13.96 25.61
N ASP A 231 -5.38 -14.47 25.14
CA ASP A 231 -5.54 -15.77 24.48
C ASP A 231 -4.77 -15.88 23.15
N LEU A 232 -4.79 -14.82 22.34
CA LEU A 232 -4.04 -14.77 21.09
C LEU A 232 -2.54 -14.64 21.33
N VAL A 233 -2.12 -13.94 22.39
CA VAL A 233 -0.69 -13.84 22.75
C VAL A 233 -0.17 -15.21 23.16
N ALA A 234 -0.89 -15.93 24.01
CA ALA A 234 -0.53 -17.30 24.38
C ALA A 234 -0.47 -18.23 23.15
N ALA A 235 -1.42 -18.10 22.22
CA ALA A 235 -1.41 -18.87 20.97
C ALA A 235 -0.23 -18.52 20.04
N MET A 236 0.21 -17.27 19.99
CA MET A 236 1.40 -16.85 19.23
C MET A 236 2.70 -17.34 19.88
N GLU A 237 2.80 -17.28 21.21
CA GLU A 237 3.95 -17.78 21.96
C GLU A 237 4.09 -19.30 21.81
N HIS A 238 2.99 -20.05 21.93
CA HIS A 238 2.99 -21.51 21.79
C HIS A 238 3.05 -21.99 20.33
N GLY A 239 2.34 -21.34 19.41
CA GLY A 239 2.22 -21.73 18.01
C GLY A 239 3.32 -21.19 17.10
N GLY A 240 4.00 -20.11 17.51
CA GLY A 240 5.17 -19.57 16.84
C GLY A 240 6.41 -20.40 17.13
N ALA A 241 6.69 -20.69 18.41
CA ALA A 241 7.86 -21.47 18.81
C ALA A 241 7.84 -22.89 18.22
N SER A 242 6.70 -23.59 18.31
CA SER A 242 6.56 -24.95 17.78
C SER A 242 6.59 -25.04 16.25
N ARG A 243 6.23 -23.98 15.52
CA ARG A 243 6.14 -23.98 14.05
C ARG A 243 7.49 -23.77 13.35
N TRP A 244 8.46 -23.13 14.01
CA TRP A 244 9.79 -22.87 13.45
C TRP A 244 10.83 -23.92 13.83
N ASP A 245 10.61 -24.69 14.89
CA ASP A 245 11.37 -25.91 15.18
C ASP A 245 10.97 -26.97 14.15
N GLY A 246 11.91 -27.34 13.27
CA GLY A 246 11.72 -28.22 12.10
C GLY A 246 11.25 -29.66 12.37
N ASP A 247 10.75 -29.95 13.58
CA ASP A 247 10.23 -31.27 14.02
C ASP A 247 8.70 -31.33 14.08
N SER A 248 7.99 -30.27 13.66
CA SER A 248 6.53 -30.31 13.59
C SER A 248 6.02 -31.14 12.41
N ALA A 249 5.66 -32.39 12.69
CA ALA A 249 4.66 -33.16 11.98
C ALA A 249 3.29 -32.42 12.00
N GLY A 250 3.19 -31.32 11.26
CA GLY A 250 1.91 -30.73 10.85
C GLY A 250 1.26 -31.59 9.77
N PRO A 251 -0.04 -31.42 9.48
CA PRO A 251 -0.73 -32.22 8.47
C PRO A 251 0.02 -32.07 7.15
N HIS A 252 0.64 -33.15 6.70
CA HIS A 252 1.46 -33.19 5.50
C HIS A 252 0.70 -32.50 4.36
N VAL A 253 1.18 -31.34 3.92
CA VAL A 253 0.80 -30.82 2.61
C VAL A 253 1.27 -31.89 1.64
N ARG A 254 0.32 -32.60 1.04
CA ARG A 254 0.58 -33.67 0.09
C ARG A 254 1.45 -33.07 -1.04
N ASP A 255 2.71 -33.48 -1.09
CA ASP A 255 3.70 -33.03 -2.07
C ASP A 255 3.13 -33.27 -3.49
N GLU A 256 3.21 -32.28 -4.38
CA GLU A 256 2.75 -32.41 -5.77
C GLU A 256 3.43 -33.58 -6.48
N ARG A 257 4.66 -33.92 -6.08
CA ARG A 257 5.38 -35.11 -6.59
C ARG A 257 4.68 -36.43 -6.25
N GLN A 258 4.03 -36.49 -5.10
CA GLN A 258 3.27 -37.66 -4.69
C GLN A 258 1.95 -37.78 -5.46
N PHE A 259 1.42 -36.66 -5.97
CA PHE A 259 0.26 -36.67 -6.87
C PHE A 259 0.61 -37.14 -8.29
N GLU A 260 1.82 -36.83 -8.78
CA GLU A 260 2.33 -37.38 -10.04
C GLU A 260 2.60 -38.88 -9.94
N ASP A 261 3.21 -39.35 -8.85
CA ASP A 261 3.42 -40.79 -8.61
C ASP A 261 2.10 -41.57 -8.50
N ASP A 262 1.10 -41.04 -7.79
CA ASP A 262 -0.23 -41.64 -7.71
C ASP A 262 -0.94 -41.66 -9.08
N ARG A 263 -0.69 -40.67 -9.93
CA ARG A 263 -1.23 -40.65 -11.30
C ARG A 263 -0.48 -41.65 -12.18
N ALA A 264 0.84 -41.74 -12.07
CA ALA A 264 1.66 -42.73 -12.75
C ALA A 264 1.28 -44.16 -12.33
N GLN A 265 1.07 -44.41 -11.04
CA GLN A 265 0.62 -45.70 -10.52
C GLN A 265 -0.82 -46.04 -10.95
N ARG A 266 -1.75 -45.07 -10.96
CA ARG A 266 -3.10 -45.31 -11.49
C ARG A 266 -3.11 -45.55 -13.01
N VAL A 267 -2.20 -44.92 -13.76
CA VAL A 267 -2.02 -45.18 -15.20
C VAL A 267 -1.37 -46.55 -15.41
N CYS A 268 -0.35 -46.91 -14.63
CA CYS A 268 0.24 -48.25 -14.64
C CYS A 268 -0.76 -49.33 -14.24
N HIS A 269 -1.61 -49.12 -13.24
CA HIS A 269 -2.64 -50.09 -12.86
C HIS A 269 -3.78 -50.19 -13.90
N ARG A 270 -4.02 -49.13 -14.68
CA ARG A 270 -4.98 -49.16 -15.81
C ARG A 270 -4.37 -49.77 -17.07
N LEU A 271 -3.04 -49.72 -17.21
CA LEU A 271 -2.25 -50.35 -18.26
C LEU A 271 -1.82 -51.79 -17.90
N TRP A 272 -1.93 -52.19 -16.63
CA TRP A 272 -1.74 -53.56 -16.14
C TRP A 272 -2.94 -54.47 -16.46
N SER A 273 -3.48 -54.31 -17.68
CA SER A 273 -4.17 -55.35 -18.43
C SER A 273 -3.34 -55.81 -19.64
N LEU A 274 -2.19 -55.18 -19.92
CA LEU A 274 -1.29 -55.48 -21.02
C LEU A 274 0.18 -55.38 -20.53
N GLU A 275 0.79 -56.56 -20.37
CA GLU A 275 2.22 -56.92 -20.24
C GLU A 275 3.31 -55.89 -19.84
N ALA A 276 4.10 -56.32 -18.84
CA ALA A 276 5.52 -56.03 -18.57
C ALA A 276 5.95 -54.60 -18.17
N CYS A 277 6.35 -54.45 -16.90
CA CYS A 277 7.41 -53.51 -16.53
C CYS A 277 8.39 -54.22 -15.58
N SER A 278 9.47 -54.75 -16.15
CA SER A 278 10.62 -55.20 -15.39
C SER A 278 11.52 -54.00 -15.10
N SER A 279 12.19 -54.04 -13.94
CA SER A 279 13.36 -53.23 -13.61
C SER A 279 13.15 -51.71 -13.51
N VAL A 280 13.11 -51.19 -12.28
CA VAL A 280 14.17 -50.32 -11.72
C VAL A 280 14.04 -50.39 -10.20
N GLY A 281 15.07 -50.94 -9.56
CA GLY A 281 15.11 -51.21 -8.13
C GLY A 281 15.52 -50.01 -7.28
N HIS A 282 15.06 -50.06 -6.04
CA HIS A 282 15.55 -49.34 -4.88
C HIS A 282 17.08 -49.47 -4.72
N ASP A 283 17.75 -48.37 -4.39
CA ASP A 283 19.00 -48.43 -3.61
C ASP A 283 18.98 -47.37 -2.49
N HIS A 284 19.12 -47.85 -1.26
CA HIS A 284 19.26 -47.09 -0.02
C HIS A 284 20.73 -47.18 0.40
N ARG A 285 21.47 -46.07 0.44
CA ARG A 285 22.66 -45.97 1.30
C ARG A 285 23.19 -44.54 1.56
N LYS A 286 23.21 -44.22 2.87
CA LYS A 286 24.26 -43.58 3.68
C LYS A 286 24.74 -42.15 3.35
N GLY A 287 24.37 -41.23 4.26
CA GLY A 287 25.28 -40.56 5.21
C GLY A 287 26.24 -39.49 4.68
N HIS A 288 26.20 -38.29 5.27
CA HIS A 288 27.29 -37.70 6.06
C HIS A 288 26.97 -36.26 6.50
N ARG A 289 27.40 -35.93 7.72
CA ARG A 289 27.44 -34.59 8.31
C ARG A 289 28.13 -33.61 7.37
N ALA A 290 27.56 -32.41 7.21
CA ALA A 290 28.32 -31.21 6.99
C ALA A 290 27.67 -30.10 7.84
N GLY A 291 28.38 -29.67 8.87
CA GLY A 291 28.03 -28.45 9.58
C GLY A 291 28.19 -27.27 8.62
N ASN A 292 27.25 -26.34 8.68
CA ASN A 292 27.54 -24.99 8.23
C ASN A 292 26.82 -23.98 9.13
N VAL A 293 27.64 -23.24 9.86
CA VAL A 293 27.30 -22.01 10.55
C VAL A 293 26.97 -20.99 9.48
N ILE A 294 25.72 -20.54 9.39
CA ILE A 294 25.39 -19.29 8.71
C ILE A 294 24.44 -18.49 9.60
N ARG A 295 24.99 -17.39 10.13
CA ARG A 295 24.28 -16.31 10.79
C ARG A 295 23.21 -15.75 9.86
N VAL A 296 21.99 -15.65 10.36
CA VAL A 296 20.94 -14.82 9.79
C VAL A 296 20.69 -13.68 10.77
N TRP A 297 21.03 -12.47 10.34
CA TRP A 297 20.58 -11.20 10.91
C TRP A 297 19.27 -10.79 10.24
N PRO A 298 18.55 -9.78 10.78
CA PRO A 298 17.66 -9.80 11.92
C PRO A 298 16.17 -9.69 11.52
#